data_AF-A0A969GM71-F1
#
_entry.id   AF-A0A969GM71-F1
#
_cell.length_a   1.000
_cell.length_b   1.000
_cell.length_c   1.000
_cell.angle_alpha   90.00
_cell.angle_beta   90.00
_cell.angle_gamma   90.00
#
_symmetry.space_group_name_H-M   'P 1'
#
loop_
_entity.id
_entity.type
_entity.pdbx_description
1 polymer ?
#
loop_
_entity_poly.entity_id
_entity_poly.type
_entity_poly.pdbx_seq_one_letter_code
_entity_poly.pdbx_strand_id
1 'polypeptide(L)'
;MNAPQPRVNRASPALLRLATWRIDGYRLLLALMILLYIATFSKLAFDQHQGMRTHKADLGQIDQAVWNSSRGRFVEMTDNGYIATRLTDHVEPILALISPSLVC
;
A
#
# COMPACT_ATOMS: atom_id res chain seq x y z
N MET A 1 69.39 -26.60 -20.86
CA MET A 1 68.44 -25.86 -21.73
C MET A 1 67.04 -26.27 -21.32
N ASN A 2 66.31 -25.47 -20.53
CA ASN A 2 64.93 -25.79 -20.14
C ASN A 2 63.96 -25.18 -21.18
N ALA A 3 63.11 -26.02 -21.77
CA ALA A 3 62.11 -25.60 -22.73
C ALA A 3 61.00 -24.77 -22.04
N PRO A 4 60.46 -23.72 -22.70
CA PRO A 4 59.35 -22.95 -22.16
C PRO A 4 58.05 -23.78 -22.20
N GLN A 5 57.38 -23.90 -21.05
CA GLN A 5 56.10 -24.58 -20.93
C GLN A 5 54.97 -23.76 -21.58
N PRO A 6 54.00 -24.39 -22.29
CA PRO A 6 52.91 -23.68 -22.94
C PRO A 6 51.94 -23.09 -21.91
N ARG A 7 51.58 -21.82 -22.09
CA ARG A 7 50.65 -21.07 -21.23
C ARG A 7 49.23 -21.63 -21.42
N VAL A 8 48.80 -22.52 -20.53
CA VAL A 8 47.41 -23.01 -20.52
C VAL A 8 46.50 -21.89 -20.02
N ASN A 9 45.74 -21.27 -20.93
CA ASN A 9 44.70 -20.32 -20.55
C ASN A 9 43.55 -21.09 -19.89
N ARG A 10 43.57 -21.21 -18.56
CA ARG A 10 42.43 -21.73 -17.80
C ARG A 10 41.31 -20.70 -17.90
N ALA A 11 40.28 -20.99 -18.68
CA ALA A 11 39.05 -20.21 -18.67
C ALA A 11 38.56 -20.07 -17.21
N SER A 12 38.39 -18.84 -16.76
CA SER A 12 38.02 -18.53 -15.37
C SER A 12 36.71 -19.23 -15.01
N PRO A 13 36.65 -20.04 -13.93
CA PRO A 13 35.44 -20.78 -13.53
C PRO A 13 34.25 -19.87 -13.16
N ALA A 14 34.48 -18.56 -13.05
CA ALA A 14 33.45 -17.55 -12.84
C ALA A 14 32.43 -17.47 -14.01
N LEU A 15 32.88 -17.65 -15.26
CA LEU A 15 32.00 -17.56 -16.43
C LEU A 15 31.05 -18.77 -16.54
N LEU A 16 31.50 -19.95 -16.09
CA LEU A 16 30.69 -21.18 -16.06
C LEU A 16 29.62 -21.16 -14.96
N ARG A 17 29.79 -20.34 -13.92
CA ARG A 17 28.83 -20.24 -12.79
C ARG A 17 27.60 -19.37 -13.10
N LEU A 18 27.69 -18.49 -14.11
CA LEU A 18 26.55 -17.67 -14.53
C LEU A 18 25.56 -18.44 -15.43
N ALA A 19 26.00 -19.56 -16.03
CA ALA A 19 25.25 -20.27 -17.07
C ALA A 19 24.38 -21.43 -16.56
N THR A 20 24.42 -21.76 -15.27
CA THR A 20 23.61 -22.88 -14.73
C THR A 20 22.50 -22.36 -13.82
N TRP A 21 21.62 -21.55 -14.41
CA TRP A 21 20.24 -21.39 -13.93
C TRP A 21 19.50 -22.72 -14.11
N ARG A 22 19.85 -23.72 -13.29
CA ARG A 22 19.06 -24.94 -13.20
C ARG A 22 17.78 -24.58 -12.45
N ILE A 23 16.67 -24.57 -13.17
CA ILE A 23 15.35 -24.44 -12.59
C ILE A 23 15.09 -25.77 -11.88
N ASP A 24 15.37 -25.79 -10.59
CA ASP A 24 15.11 -26.95 -9.75
C ASP A 24 13.61 -27.00 -9.40
N GLY A 25 13.01 -28.19 -9.38
CA GLY A 25 11.58 -28.36 -9.10
C GLY A 25 11.13 -27.71 -7.78
N TYR A 26 12.01 -27.68 -6.77
CA TYR A 26 11.73 -27.01 -5.50
C TYR A 26 11.63 -25.48 -5.64
N ARG A 27 12.41 -24.87 -6.54
CA ARG A 27 12.33 -23.42 -6.83
C ARG A 27 11.03 -23.07 -7.54
N LEU A 28 10.58 -23.93 -8.45
CA LEU A 28 9.27 -23.78 -9.11
C LEU A 28 8.12 -23.93 -8.11
N LEU A 29 8.18 -24.94 -7.24
CA LEU A 29 7.17 -25.13 -6.20
C LEU A 29 7.11 -23.93 -5.25
N LEU A 30 8.27 -23.42 -4.81
CA LEU A 30 8.34 -22.23 -3.98
C LEU A 30 7.75 -21.00 -4.70
N ALA A 31 8.12 -20.77 -5.96
CA ALA A 31 7.60 -19.66 -6.74
C ALA A 31 6.07 -19.77 -6.90
N LEU A 32 5.54 -20.97 -7.17
CA LEU A 32 4.11 -21.23 -7.25
C LEU A 32 3.41 -20.91 -5.92
N MET A 33 3.97 -21.33 -4.79
CA MET A 33 3.43 -21.03 -3.46
C MET A 33 3.43 -19.54 -3.15
N ILE A 34 4.49 -18.82 -3.53
CA ILE A 34 4.57 -17.37 -3.40
C ILE A 34 3.48 -16.69 -4.24
N LEU A 35 3.31 -17.10 -5.50
CA LEU A 35 2.28 -16.54 -6.37
C LEU A 35 0.87 -16.81 -5.86
N LEU A 36 0.62 -18.03 -5.35
CA LEU A 36 -0.66 -18.38 -4.74
C LEU A 36 -0.94 -17.52 -3.50
N TYR A 37 0.04 -17.37 -2.61
CA TYR A 37 -0.06 -16.50 -1.44
C TYR A 37 -0.41 -15.06 -1.84
N ILE A 38 0.34 -14.48 -2.78
CA ILE A 38 0.10 -13.11 -3.27
C ILE A 38 -1.32 -12.99 -3.82
N ALA A 39 -1.75 -13.90 -4.69
CA ALA A 39 -3.07 -13.86 -5.29
C ALA A 39 -4.20 -13.95 -4.24
N THR A 40 -4.09 -14.90 -3.30
CA THR A 40 -5.09 -15.11 -2.25
C THR A 40 -5.20 -13.91 -1.33
N PHE A 41 -4.08 -13.41 -0.79
CA PHE A 41 -4.10 -12.29 0.15
C PHE A 41 -4.42 -10.96 -0.54
N SER A 42 -4.01 -10.76 -1.79
CA SER A 42 -4.44 -9.58 -2.55
C SER A 42 -5.95 -9.58 -2.76
N LYS A 43 -6.53 -10.71 -3.15
CA LYS A 43 -7.99 -10.84 -3.27
C LYS A 43 -8.68 -10.54 -1.93
N LEU A 44 -8.23 -11.16 -0.84
CA LEU A 44 -8.83 -10.95 0.47
C LEU A 44 -8.74 -9.48 0.91
N ALA A 45 -7.62 -8.82 0.64
CA ALA A 45 -7.45 -7.39 0.92
C ALA A 45 -8.43 -6.53 0.11
N PHE A 46 -8.65 -6.84 -1.17
CA PHE A 46 -9.65 -6.14 -1.99
C PHE A 46 -11.07 -6.40 -1.50
N ASP A 47 -11.43 -7.65 -1.21
CA ASP A 47 -12.75 -8.01 -0.69
C ASP A 47 -13.01 -7.31 0.65
N GLN A 48 -12.00 -7.22 1.53
CA GLN A 48 -12.08 -6.48 2.79
C GLN A 48 -12.21 -4.96 2.55
N HIS A 49 -11.45 -4.39 1.63
CA HIS A 49 -11.53 -2.97 1.29
C HIS A 49 -12.93 -2.60 0.74
N GLN A 50 -13.50 -3.46 -0.11
CA GLN A 50 -14.87 -3.28 -0.61
C GLN A 50 -15.91 -3.47 0.51
N GLY A 51 -15.74 -4.48 1.36
CA GLY A 51 -16.64 -4.77 2.48
C GLY A 51 -16.64 -3.70 3.57
N MET A 52 -15.49 -3.10 3.88
CA MET A 52 -15.38 -2.02 4.86
C MET A 52 -15.84 -0.66 4.33
N ARG A 53 -16.20 -0.56 3.05
CA ARG A 53 -16.64 0.68 2.38
C ARG A 53 -15.73 1.88 2.70
N THR A 54 -14.42 1.68 2.75
CA THR A 54 -13.44 2.72 3.12
C THR A 54 -13.38 3.89 2.13
N HIS A 55 -14.13 3.81 1.02
CA HIS A 55 -14.40 4.93 0.11
C HIS A 55 -15.44 5.93 0.67
N LYS A 56 -16.16 5.56 1.73
CA LYS A 56 -17.36 6.28 2.17
C LYS A 56 -17.09 7.32 3.26
N ALA A 57 -16.13 7.04 4.13
CA ALA A 57 -15.69 7.94 5.19
C ALA A 57 -14.22 8.30 5.00
N ASP A 58 -13.97 9.15 4.00
CA ASP A 58 -12.64 9.64 3.68
C ASP A 58 -12.30 10.93 4.44
N LEU A 59 -11.12 11.50 4.16
CA LEU A 59 -10.73 12.80 4.71
C LEU A 59 -11.68 13.93 4.27
N GLY A 60 -12.39 13.79 3.14
CA GLY A 60 -13.28 14.83 2.62
C GLY A 60 -14.43 15.16 3.57
N GLN A 61 -14.97 14.16 4.28
CA GLN A 61 -15.99 14.39 5.30
C GLN A 61 -15.47 15.19 6.51
N ILE A 62 -14.21 14.95 6.91
CA ILE A 62 -13.54 15.69 8.00
C ILE A 62 -13.25 17.12 7.55
N ASP A 63 -12.66 17.29 6.37
CA ASP A 63 -12.30 18.59 5.80
C ASP A 63 -13.55 19.46 5.59
N GLN A 64 -14.65 18.85 5.11
CA GLN A 64 -15.93 19.54 4.97
C GLN A 64 -16.49 19.98 6.34
N ALA A 65 -16.43 19.13 7.37
CA ALA A 65 -16.87 19.49 8.72
C ALA A 65 -16.04 20.63 9.32
N VAL A 66 -14.72 20.62 9.11
CA VAL A 66 -13.81 21.69 9.56
C VAL A 66 -14.09 23.00 8.82
N TRP A 67 -14.17 22.95 7.49
CA TRP A 67 -14.48 24.11 6.65
C TRP A 67 -15.86 24.71 6.96
N ASN A 68 -16.88 23.88 7.10
CA ASN A 68 -18.21 24.33 7.45
C ASN A 68 -18.22 24.98 8.83
N SER A 69 -17.51 24.40 9.80
CA SER A 69 -17.38 24.96 11.14
C SER A 69 -16.66 26.31 11.14
N SER A 70 -15.62 26.50 10.33
CA SER A 70 -14.95 27.79 10.16
C SER A 70 -15.85 28.85 9.49
N ARG A 71 -16.86 28.41 8.74
CA ARG A 71 -17.91 29.24 8.11
C ARG A 71 -19.17 29.39 8.98
N GLY A 72 -19.14 28.94 10.24
CA GLY A 72 -20.27 29.05 11.18
C GLY A 72 -21.31 27.93 11.10
N ARG A 73 -21.10 26.89 10.27
CA ARG A 73 -21.93 25.67 10.19
C ARG A 73 -21.28 24.55 10.99
N PHE A 74 -21.58 24.49 12.28
CA PHE A 74 -20.88 23.63 13.24
C PHE A 74 -20.96 22.14 12.88
N VAL A 75 -19.79 21.53 12.64
CA VAL A 75 -19.54 20.11 12.33
C VAL A 75 -20.50 19.50 11.30
N GLU A 76 -20.94 20.33 10.35
CA GLU A 76 -21.84 19.92 9.26
C GLU A 76 -21.04 19.25 8.14
N MET A 77 -21.49 18.10 7.66
CA MET A 77 -20.90 17.39 6.52
C MET A 77 -21.98 16.77 5.64
N THR A 78 -21.59 16.33 4.45
CA THR A 78 -22.45 15.55 3.57
C THR A 78 -22.17 14.06 3.78
N ASP A 79 -23.20 13.31 4.14
CA ASP A 79 -23.18 11.86 4.16
C ASP A 79 -24.31 11.31 3.30
N ASN A 80 -23.99 10.39 2.39
CA ASN A 80 -24.97 9.76 1.49
C ASN A 80 -25.84 10.74 0.68
N GLY A 81 -25.34 11.94 0.39
CA GLY A 81 -26.09 12.98 -0.32
C GLY A 81 -27.04 13.80 0.56
N TYR A 82 -27.04 13.56 1.88
CA TYR A 82 -27.79 14.33 2.87
C TYR A 82 -26.87 15.19 3.71
N ILE A 83 -27.39 16.30 4.22
CA ILE A 83 -26.72 17.09 5.24
C ILE A 83 -26.82 16.30 6.55
N ALA A 84 -25.66 15.95 7.10
CA ALA A 84 -25.50 15.27 8.36
C ALA A 84 -24.57 16.08 9.27
N THR A 85 -24.57 15.76 10.56
CA THR A 85 -23.57 16.28 11.48
C THR A 85 -22.55 15.19 11.77
N ARG A 86 -21.26 15.54 11.82
CA ARG A 86 -20.21 14.56 12.13
C ARG A 86 -20.41 13.87 13.49
N LEU A 87 -21.17 14.52 14.39
CA LEU A 87 -21.57 13.97 15.69
C LEU A 87 -22.46 12.72 15.62
N THR A 88 -23.07 12.39 14.47
CA THR A 88 -23.81 11.13 14.31
C THR A 88 -22.91 9.92 14.25
N ASP A 89 -21.68 10.09 13.74
CA ASP A 89 -20.71 9.01 13.60
C ASP A 89 -19.68 9.06 14.71
N HIS A 90 -19.02 10.20 14.92
CA HIS A 90 -17.91 10.38 15.86
C HIS A 90 -17.95 11.75 16.53
N VAL A 91 -17.69 11.78 17.84
CA VAL A 91 -17.52 13.02 18.59
C VAL A 91 -16.03 13.31 18.74
N GLU A 92 -15.56 14.35 18.05
CA GLU A 92 -14.16 14.80 18.05
C GLU A 92 -14.07 16.23 18.62
N PRO A 93 -13.97 16.41 19.96
CA PRO A 93 -14.01 17.73 20.58
C PRO A 93 -12.91 18.69 20.09
N ILE A 94 -11.79 18.13 19.64
CA ILE A 94 -10.67 18.88 19.07
C ILE A 94 -11.06 19.67 17.81
N LEU A 95 -12.03 19.19 17.02
CA LEU A 95 -12.52 19.91 15.84
C LEU A 95 -13.22 21.22 16.22
N ALA A 96 -13.89 21.28 17.37
CA ALA A 96 -14.51 22.52 17.84
C ALA A 96 -13.48 23.60 18.20
N LEU A 97 -12.28 23.19 18.62
CA LEU A 97 -11.16 24.09 18.93
C LEU A 97 -10.45 24.57 17.66
N ILE A 98 -10.13 23.65 16.75
CA ILE A 98 -9.27 23.95 15.60
C ILE A 98 -10.07 24.61 14.46
N SER A 99 -11.33 24.22 14.24
CA SER A 99 -12.06 24.69 13.05
C SER A 99 -12.27 26.21 12.99
N PRO A 100 -12.65 26.90 14.07
CA PRO A 100 -12.75 28.36 14.06
C PRO A 100 -11.39 29.07 13.94
N SER A 101 -10.29 28.39 14.29
CA SER A 101 -8.94 28.96 14.20
C SER A 101 -8.33 28.91 12.79
N LEU A 102 -8.92 28.11 11.89
CA LEU A 102 -8.51 27.96 10.49
C LEU A 102 -9.15 28.99 9.54
N VAL A 103 -9.65 30.11 10.08
CA VAL A 103 -10.17 31.24 9.31
C VAL A 103 -8.98 32.02 8.74
N CYS A 104 -8.74 31.89 7.42
CA CYS A 104 -7.99 32.89 6.67
C CYS A 104 -8.85 34.14 6.43
#